data_AF-A0A183NIS0-F1
#
_entry.id   AF-A0A183NIS0-F1
#
_cell.length_a   1.000
_cell.length_b   1.000
_cell.length_c   1.000
_cell.angle_alpha   90.00
_cell.angle_beta   90.00
_cell.angle_gamma   90.00
#
_symmetry.space_group_name_H-M   'P 1'
#
loop_
_entity.id
_entity.type
_entity.pdbx_description
1 polymer ?
#
loop_
_entity_poly.entity_id
_entity_poly.type
_entity_poly.pdbx_seq_one_letter_code
_entity_poly.pdbx_strand_id
1 'polypeptide(L)'
;MEDVRTKRGSDIDLDHNLVVAMMKLKPKKHWNAGETAVQRLNTAFLRDIKKLNKFKITLNNRFQALQDLLKDEQTNMEENWKEIKESLTSTCQELLGRKKHYHKQWISMKTFGKIQDIKNKNKNTAINNS
;
A
#
# COMPACT_ATOMS: atom_id res chain seq x y z
N MET A 1 -24.02 16.27 20.38
CA MET A 1 -22.76 17.02 20.15
C MET A 1 -22.63 17.98 21.31
N GLU A 2 -21.74 17.73 22.27
CA GLU A 2 -21.82 18.35 23.60
C GLU A 2 -20.67 19.31 23.96
N ASP A 3 -19.64 19.45 23.13
CA ASP A 3 -18.53 20.38 23.42
C ASP A 3 -17.96 20.94 22.10
N VAL A 4 -18.66 21.94 21.56
CA VAL A 4 -18.24 22.73 20.40
C VAL A 4 -17.86 24.12 20.89
N ARG A 5 -16.62 24.53 20.67
CA ARG A 5 -16.11 25.83 21.10
C ARG A 5 -15.64 26.64 19.90
N THR A 6 -16.14 27.85 19.80
CA THR A 6 -15.73 28.83 18.79
C THR A 6 -14.51 29.58 19.31
N LYS A 7 -13.41 29.57 18.55
CA LYS A 7 -12.19 30.33 18.84
C LYS A 7 -12.09 31.50 17.85
N ARG A 8 -11.80 32.70 18.35
CA ARG A 8 -11.48 33.85 17.48
C ARG A 8 -10.21 33.54 16.67
N GLY A 9 -10.25 33.83 15.38
CA GLY A 9 -9.11 33.69 14.47
C GLY A 9 -7.97 34.65 14.83
N SER A 10 -6.76 34.31 14.39
CA SER A 10 -5.63 35.24 14.38
C SER A 10 -5.92 36.38 13.40
N ASP A 11 -5.47 37.58 13.78
CA ASP A 11 -5.70 38.91 13.20
C ASP A 11 -5.39 39.01 11.70
N ILE A 12 -6.27 38.45 10.86
CA ILE A 12 -6.33 38.63 9.42
C ILE A 12 -7.81 38.80 9.11
N ASP A 13 -8.15 39.90 8.45
CA ASP A 13 -9.47 40.51 8.22
C ASP A 13 -10.49 39.61 7.47
N LEU A 14 -10.77 38.42 7.99
CA LEU A 14 -11.76 37.47 7.50
C LEU A 14 -12.80 37.26 8.59
N ASP A 15 -14.08 37.49 8.28
CA ASP A 15 -15.26 37.32 9.15
C ASP A 15 -15.53 35.84 9.55
N HIS A 16 -14.54 34.97 9.49
CA HIS A 16 -14.66 33.53 9.70
C HIS A 16 -14.11 33.13 11.07
N ASN A 17 -15.00 32.66 11.95
CA ASN A 17 -14.63 32.11 13.26
C ASN A 17 -14.24 30.63 13.15
N LEU A 18 -13.16 30.23 13.82
CA LEU A 18 -12.73 28.83 13.89
C LEU A 18 -13.64 28.08 14.88
N VAL A 19 -14.36 27.08 14.40
CA VAL A 19 -15.19 26.21 15.25
C VAL A 19 -14.47 24.89 15.50
N VAL A 20 -14.21 24.56 16.76
CA VAL A 20 -13.57 23.32 17.19
C VAL A 20 -14.58 22.46 17.94
N ALA A 21 -14.82 21.23 17.47
CA ALA A 21 -15.69 20.27 18.11
C ALA A 21 -14.89 19.10 18.71
N MET A 22 -15.20 18.72 19.95
CA MET A 22 -14.61 17.53 20.58
C MET A 22 -15.52 16.31 20.34
N MET A 23 -14.98 15.29 19.68
CA MET A 23 -15.70 14.04 19.41
C MET A 23 -14.96 12.84 19.99
N LYS A 24 -15.65 12.01 20.78
CA LYS A 24 -15.14 10.72 21.27
C LYS A 24 -15.36 9.64 20.20
N LEU A 25 -14.35 9.37 19.39
CA LEU A 25 -14.36 8.29 18.41
C LEU A 25 -13.70 7.03 18.96
N LYS A 26 -14.28 5.85 18.71
CA LYS A 26 -13.66 4.55 18.96
C LYS A 26 -13.17 3.97 17.63
N PRO A 27 -11.95 4.30 17.17
CA PRO A 27 -11.42 3.72 15.95
C PRO A 27 -11.25 2.20 16.12
N LYS A 28 -11.97 1.43 15.31
CA LYS A 28 -11.85 -0.03 15.27
C LYS A 28 -10.61 -0.37 14.44
N LYS A 29 -9.63 -1.03 15.06
CA LYS A 29 -8.44 -1.51 14.36
C LYS A 29 -8.83 -2.72 13.53
N HIS A 30 -9.13 -2.52 12.25
CA HIS A 30 -9.17 -3.62 11.29
C HIS A 30 -7.73 -3.79 10.78
N TRP A 31 -7.01 -4.76 11.34
CA TRP A 31 -5.80 -5.26 10.71
C TRP A 31 -6.18 -6.59 10.08
N ASN A 32 -6.47 -6.57 8.78
CA ASN A 32 -6.62 -7.82 8.03
C ASN A 32 -5.20 -8.35 7.78
N ALA A 33 -4.72 -9.19 8.69
CA ALA A 33 -3.44 -9.89 8.54
C ALA A 33 -3.54 -11.10 7.58
N GLY A 34 -4.48 -11.10 6.64
CA GLY A 34 -4.92 -12.34 5.98
C GLY A 34 -5.46 -12.21 4.56
N GLU A 35 -5.16 -11.12 3.86
CA GLU A 35 -5.28 -11.12 2.39
C GLU A 35 -3.87 -10.98 1.83
N THR A 36 -3.45 -11.95 1.01
CA THR A 36 -2.26 -11.83 0.18
C THR A 36 -2.49 -10.65 -0.76
N ALA A 37 -2.17 -9.44 -0.30
CA ALA A 37 -2.30 -8.23 -1.09
C ALA A 37 -1.56 -8.47 -2.40
N VAL A 38 -2.32 -8.50 -3.52
CA VAL A 38 -1.76 -8.69 -4.85
C VAL A 38 -0.58 -7.75 -5.00
N GLN A 39 0.62 -8.32 -5.03
CA GLN A 39 1.82 -7.52 -4.99
C GLN A 39 1.93 -6.79 -6.31
N ARG A 40 1.72 -5.48 -6.26
CA ARG A 40 1.73 -4.64 -7.45
C ARG A 40 3.15 -4.56 -7.99
N LEU A 41 3.30 -4.81 -9.28
CA LEU A 41 4.55 -4.54 -9.99
C LEU A 41 4.81 -3.04 -10.05
N ASN A 42 6.07 -2.64 -10.11
CA ASN A 42 6.42 -1.23 -10.22
C ASN A 42 6.34 -0.75 -11.69
N THR A 43 5.16 -0.27 -12.09
CA THR A 43 4.91 0.25 -13.44
C THR A 43 5.70 1.51 -13.78
N ALA A 44 6.29 2.21 -12.79
CA ALA A 44 7.11 3.39 -13.06
C ALA A 44 8.37 3.06 -13.89
N PHE A 45 8.86 1.81 -13.82
CA PHE A 45 9.99 1.36 -14.64
C PHE A 45 9.72 1.42 -16.14
N LEU A 46 8.45 1.33 -16.55
CA LEU A 46 8.05 1.38 -17.96
C LEU A 46 8.06 2.81 -18.53
N ARG A 47 8.22 3.85 -17.68
CA ARG A 47 8.39 5.24 -18.14
C ARG A 47 9.78 5.50 -18.71
N ASP A 48 10.77 4.70 -18.29
CA ASP A 48 12.12 4.78 -18.83
C ASP A 48 12.20 3.96 -20.12
N ILE A 49 12.38 4.65 -21.24
CA ILE A 49 12.40 4.06 -22.59
C ILE A 49 13.48 2.98 -22.70
N LYS A 50 14.66 3.16 -22.08
CA LYS A 50 15.73 2.17 -22.14
C LYS A 50 15.33 0.88 -21.42
N LYS A 51 14.69 1.02 -20.25
CA LYS A 51 14.22 -0.13 -19.47
C LYS A 51 13.02 -0.81 -20.12
N LEU A 52 12.12 -0.05 -20.73
CA LEU A 52 11.00 -0.58 -21.51
C LEU A 52 11.50 -1.43 -22.68
N ASN A 53 12.49 -0.94 -23.44
CA ASN A 53 13.06 -1.69 -24.55
C ASN A 53 13.76 -2.96 -24.07
N LYS A 54 14.53 -2.88 -22.98
CA LYS A 54 15.14 -4.07 -22.36
C LYS A 54 14.08 -5.09 -21.95
N PHE A 55 12.99 -4.64 -21.32
CA PHE A 55 11.86 -5.49 -20.95
C PHE A 55 11.26 -6.20 -22.16
N LYS A 56 10.98 -5.46 -23.25
CA LYS A 56 10.44 -6.03 -24.49
C LYS A 56 11.36 -7.09 -25.09
N ILE A 57 12.67 -6.83 -25.16
CA ILE A 57 13.65 -7.78 -25.71
C ILE A 57 13.74 -9.03 -24.85
N THR A 58 13.91 -8.89 -23.54
CA THR A 58 14.01 -10.04 -22.63
C THR A 58 12.75 -10.90 -22.64
N LEU A 59 11.57 -10.26 -22.66
CA LEU A 59 10.30 -10.96 -22.72
C LEU A 59 10.17 -11.75 -24.04
N ASN A 60 10.48 -11.13 -25.18
CA ASN A 60 10.42 -11.80 -26.47
C ASN A 60 11.38 -12.99 -26.55
N ASN A 61 12.61 -12.83 -26.07
CA ASN A 61 13.59 -13.91 -26.08
C ASN A 61 13.12 -15.11 -25.23
N ARG A 62 12.53 -14.84 -24.06
CA ARG A 62 11.99 -15.91 -23.19
C ARG A 62 10.76 -16.58 -23.79
N PHE A 63 9.86 -15.80 -24.41
CA PHE A 63 8.69 -16.36 -25.08
C PHE A 63 9.08 -17.21 -26.29
N GLN A 64 10.10 -16.81 -27.05
CA GLN A 64 10.60 -17.61 -28.16
C GLN A 64 11.15 -18.96 -27.66
N ALA A 65 12.01 -18.93 -26.65
CA ALA A 65 12.55 -20.15 -26.03
C ALA A 65 11.43 -21.05 -25.46
N LEU A 66 10.41 -20.44 -24.84
CA LEU A 66 9.25 -21.18 -24.33
C LEU A 66 8.42 -21.79 -25.46
N GLN A 67 8.18 -21.06 -26.56
CA GLN A 67 7.47 -21.62 -27.72
C GLN A 67 8.20 -22.80 -28.34
N ASP A 68 9.53 -22.75 -28.39
CA ASP A 68 10.32 -23.84 -28.96
C ASP A 68 10.29 -25.06 -28.03
N LEU A 69 10.35 -24.87 -26.70
CA LEU A 69 10.13 -25.93 -25.71
C LEU A 69 8.74 -26.59 -25.85
N LEU A 70 7.69 -25.76 -25.95
CA LEU A 70 6.30 -26.22 -26.04
C LEU A 70 5.94 -26.92 -27.36
N LYS A 71 6.76 -26.79 -28.41
CA LYS A 71 6.56 -27.53 -29.68
C LYS A 71 7.10 -28.95 -29.61
N ASP A 72 8.13 -29.18 -28.80
CA ASP A 72 8.81 -30.47 -28.67
C ASP A 72 8.12 -31.38 -27.63
N GLU A 73 7.25 -30.82 -26.79
CA GLU A 73 6.57 -31.52 -25.70
C GLU A 73 5.08 -31.79 -26.00
N GLN A 74 4.66 -33.06 -25.90
CA GLN A 74 3.24 -33.46 -25.93
C GLN A 74 2.59 -33.21 -24.56
N THR A 75 2.72 -31.99 -24.04
CA THR A 75 2.29 -31.61 -22.69
C THR A 75 0.82 -31.27 -22.61
N ASN A 76 0.24 -31.45 -21.42
CA ASN A 76 -1.12 -31.05 -21.12
C ASN A 76 -1.27 -29.53 -21.31
N MET A 77 -2.32 -29.08 -21.99
CA MET A 77 -2.62 -27.65 -22.19
C MET A 77 -2.62 -26.83 -20.88
N GLU A 78 -2.99 -27.46 -19.76
CA GLU A 78 -2.96 -26.82 -18.44
C GLU A 78 -1.54 -26.57 -17.92
N GLU A 79 -0.61 -27.49 -18.20
CA GLU A 79 0.82 -27.33 -17.87
C GLU A 79 1.42 -26.21 -18.73
N ASN A 80 1.12 -26.19 -20.03
CA ASN A 80 1.57 -25.15 -20.95
C ASN A 80 1.10 -23.76 -20.51
N TRP A 81 -0.16 -23.66 -20.10
CA TRP A 81 -0.70 -22.41 -19.57
C TRP A 81 0.00 -21.96 -18.28
N LYS A 82 0.31 -22.91 -17.39
CA LYS A 82 1.05 -22.65 -16.16
C LYS A 82 2.45 -22.12 -16.45
N GLU A 83 3.19 -22.73 -17.37
CA GLU A 83 4.53 -22.29 -17.75
C GLU A 83 4.55 -20.89 -18.37
N ILE A 84 3.60 -20.59 -19.26
CA ILE A 84 3.44 -19.25 -19.84
C ILE A 84 3.23 -18.21 -18.74
N LYS A 85 2.35 -18.51 -17.78
CA LYS A 85 2.04 -17.62 -16.66
C LYS A 85 3.26 -17.42 -15.76
N GLU A 86 4.03 -18.47 -15.48
CA GLU A 86 5.24 -18.42 -14.66
C GLU A 86 6.38 -17.65 -15.35
N SER A 87 6.59 -17.88 -16.65
CA SER A 87 7.58 -17.15 -17.47
C SER A 87 7.27 -15.65 -17.55
N LEU A 88 5.99 -15.29 -17.75
CA LEU A 88 5.57 -13.89 -17.74
C LEU A 88 5.76 -13.27 -16.35
N THR A 89 5.35 -13.98 -15.29
CA THR A 89 5.43 -13.49 -13.91
C THR A 89 6.88 -13.29 -13.47
N SER A 90 7.76 -14.24 -13.76
CA SER A 90 9.18 -14.16 -13.42
C SER A 90 9.88 -13.01 -14.14
N THR A 91 9.62 -12.83 -15.44
CA THR A 91 10.17 -11.72 -16.24
C THR A 91 9.70 -10.37 -15.72
N CYS A 92 8.41 -10.26 -15.39
CA CYS A 92 7.86 -9.07 -14.76
C CYS A 92 8.52 -8.77 -13.40
N GLN A 93 8.70 -9.77 -12.55
CA GLN A 93 9.31 -9.60 -11.24
C GLN A 93 10.79 -9.23 -11.32
N GLU A 94 11.55 -9.82 -12.24
CA GLU A 94 12.98 -9.57 -12.42
C GLU A 94 13.26 -8.15 -12.91
N LEU A 95 12.49 -7.68 -13.90
CA LEU A 95 12.77 -6.41 -14.58
C LEU A 95 12.00 -5.23 -14.01
N LEU A 96 10.74 -5.42 -13.60
CA LEU A 96 9.92 -4.36 -13.03
C LEU A 96 10.00 -4.36 -11.51
N GLY A 97 10.27 -5.50 -10.88
CA GLY A 97 10.28 -5.61 -9.43
C GLY A 97 8.93 -5.32 -8.79
N ARG A 98 8.92 -5.38 -7.46
CA ARG A 98 7.74 -5.09 -6.65
C ARG A 98 7.67 -3.59 -6.36
N LYS A 99 6.46 -3.03 -6.40
CA LYS A 99 6.22 -1.67 -5.94
C LYS A 99 6.50 -1.60 -4.45
N LYS A 100 7.51 -0.81 -4.07
CA LYS A 100 7.79 -0.54 -2.66
C LYS A 100 6.64 0.25 -2.06
N HIS A 101 6.06 -0.28 -0.99
CA HIS A 101 5.14 0.47 -0.16
C HIS A 101 5.96 1.42 0.72
N TYR A 102 6.00 2.70 0.34
CA TYR A 102 6.50 3.73 1.23
C TYR A 102 5.44 3.98 2.31
N HIS A 103 5.67 3.43 3.50
CA HIS A 103 4.86 3.80 4.64
C HIS A 103 5.21 5.25 5.01
N LYS A 104 4.20 6.13 5.09
CA LYS A 104 4.45 7.50 5.56
C LYS A 104 4.95 7.40 7.00
N GLN A 105 6.03 8.07 7.35
CA GLN A 105 6.67 7.94 8.69
C GLN A 105 5.69 8.14 9.87
N TRP A 106 4.67 8.99 9.69
CA TRP A 106 3.64 9.22 10.71
C TRP A 106 2.67 8.04 10.87
N ILE A 107 2.48 7.22 9.85
CA ILE A 107 1.78 5.93 9.96
C ILE A 107 2.87 4.91 10.27
N SER A 108 3.35 4.82 11.51
CA SER A 108 4.32 3.80 11.93
C SER A 108 3.84 3.13 13.21
N MET A 109 4.31 1.91 13.51
CA MET A 109 3.98 1.24 14.77
C MET A 109 4.35 2.08 15.99
N LYS A 110 5.43 2.86 15.91
CA LYS A 110 5.84 3.82 16.94
C LYS A 110 4.78 4.90 17.15
N THR A 111 4.20 5.45 16.08
CA THR A 111 3.12 6.43 16.19
C THR A 111 1.86 5.81 16.79
N PHE A 112 1.47 4.60 16.35
CA PHE A 112 0.34 3.89 16.93
C PHE A 112 0.53 3.56 18.42
N GLY A 113 1.74 3.17 18.82
CA GLY A 113 2.10 2.97 20.23
C GLY A 113 1.91 4.23 21.06
N LYS A 114 2.44 5.37 20.58
CA LYS A 114 2.24 6.68 21.24
C LYS A 114 0.76 7.06 21.37
N ILE A 115 -0.06 6.81 20.34
CA ILE A 115 -1.51 7.06 20.40
C ILE A 115 -2.17 6.17 21.47
N GLN A 116 -1.75 4.91 21.57
CA GLN A 116 -2.26 3.99 22.58
C GLN A 116 -1.84 4.39 24.01
N ASP A 117 -0.60 4.84 24.20
CA ASP A 117 -0.10 5.31 25.49
C ASP A 117 -0.86 6.54 25.98
N ILE A 118 -1.12 7.50 25.08
CA ILE A 118 -1.95 8.68 25.37
C ILE A 118 -3.36 8.24 25.76
N LYS A 119 -3.95 7.28 25.04
CA LYS A 119 -5.28 6.75 25.35
C LYS A 119 -5.35 6.09 26.73
N ASN A 120 -4.32 5.32 27.10
CA ASN A 120 -4.26 4.65 28.40
C ASN A 120 -4.08 5.65 29.55
N LYS A 121 -3.23 6.67 29.39
CA LYS A 121 -3.05 7.74 30.38
C LYS A 121 -4.35 8.49 30.66
N ASN A 122 -5.07 8.89 29.62
CA ASN A 122 -6.34 9.61 29.75
C ASN A 122 -7.45 8.76 30.37
N LYS A 123 -7.39 7.43 30.22
CA LYS A 123 -8.33 6.50 30.88
C LYS A 123 -8.07 6.44 32.39
N ASN A 124 -6.80 6.44 32.80
CA ASN A 124 -6.46 6.35 34.21
C ASN A 124 -6.78 7.64 34.97
N THR A 125 -6.51 8.82 34.39
CA THR A 125 -6.79 10.15 34.99
C THR A 125 -8.27 10.47 35.19
N ALA A 126 -9.16 9.74 34.50
CA ALA A 126 -10.61 9.89 34.65
C ALA A 126 -11.19 9.00 35.76
N ILE A 127 -10.44 8.00 36.23
CA ILE A 127 -10.88 7.04 37.26
C ILE A 127 -10.49 7.50 38.67
N ASN A 128 -9.39 8.24 38.80
CA ASN A 128 -8.83 8.75 40.05
C ASN A 128 -9.21 10.21 40.37
N ASN A 129 -10.17 10.78 39.62
CA ASN A 129 -10.84 12.05 39.92
C ASN A 129 -12.33 11.82 40.31
N SER A 130 -12.67 10.62 40.84
CA SER A 130 -13.96 10.32 41.46
C SER A 130 -13.83 10.26 42.98
#